data_AF-A0A3M6UYN4-F1
#
_entry.id   AF-A0A3M6UYN4-F1
#
_cell.length_a   1.000
_cell.length_b   1.000
_cell.length_c   1.000
_cell.angle_alpha   90.00
_cell.angle_beta   90.00
_cell.angle_gamma   90.00
#
_symmetry.space_group_name_H-M   'P 1'
#
loop_
_entity.id
_entity.type
_entity.pdbx_description
1 polymer ?
#
loop_
_entity_poly.entity_id
_entity_poly.type
_entity_poly.pdbx_seq_one_letter_code
_entity_poly.pdbx_strand_id
1 'polypeptide(L)'
;MVSNICTRLLKKEWRLYELDRVPHLEGIYIIGITGRDKSDSYEETNVLYVGRTNDVHRRLGEHTRQNLKIDEFVKNQFEKNKGRDLRVKWIEEKNDDHTEKEYIDCIAKKLGYSPEYNIRR
;
A
#
# COMPACT_ATOMS: atom_id res chain seq x y z
N MET A 1 5.02 4.52 -18.92
CA MET A 1 5.76 5.51 -18.08
C MET A 1 5.25 5.43 -16.65
N VAL A 2 6.17 5.16 -15.73
CA VAL A 2 5.93 5.01 -14.28
C VAL A 2 5.02 6.11 -13.68
N SER A 3 5.20 7.38 -14.07
CA SER A 3 4.40 8.51 -13.56
C SER A 3 2.89 8.37 -13.77
N ASN A 4 2.45 7.85 -14.92
CA ASN A 4 1.03 7.65 -15.22
C ASN A 4 0.46 6.51 -14.39
N ILE A 5 1.22 5.44 -14.21
CA ILE A 5 0.87 4.27 -13.40
C ILE A 5 0.69 4.69 -11.93
N CYS A 6 1.66 5.41 -11.36
CA CYS A 6 1.55 5.96 -9.99
C CYS A 6 0.33 6.89 -9.82
N THR A 7 0.06 7.73 -10.82
CA THR A 7 -1.11 8.64 -10.78
C THR A 7 -2.42 7.85 -10.77
N ARG A 8 -2.53 6.79 -11.60
CA ARG A 8 -3.68 5.88 -11.60
C ARG A 8 -3.84 5.17 -10.27
N LEU A 9 -2.74 4.67 -9.68
CA LEU A 9 -2.74 4.00 -8.38
C LEU A 9 -3.17 4.94 -7.26
N LEU A 10 -2.66 6.17 -7.21
CA LEU A 10 -3.04 7.16 -6.19
C LEU A 10 -4.51 7.58 -6.32
N LYS A 11 -5.03 7.71 -7.55
CA LYS A 11 -6.43 8.06 -7.83
C LYS A 11 -7.43 6.93 -7.59
N LYS A 12 -6.99 5.67 -7.46
CA LYS A 12 -7.90 4.57 -7.10
C LYS A 12 -8.60 4.86 -5.78
N GLU A 13 -9.79 4.34 -5.58
CA GLU A 13 -10.45 4.41 -4.28
C GLU A 13 -9.72 3.53 -3.27
N TRP A 14 -9.65 4.00 -2.02
CA TRP A 14 -9.19 3.18 -0.90
C TRP A 14 -10.19 2.07 -0.64
N ARG A 15 -9.69 0.86 -0.38
CA ARG A 15 -10.49 -0.28 0.04
C ARG A 15 -10.06 -0.72 1.43
N LEU A 16 -10.98 -1.32 2.18
CA LEU A 16 -10.63 -2.00 3.42
C LEU A 16 -9.61 -3.10 3.15
N TYR A 17 -8.74 -3.37 4.12
CA TYR A 17 -7.81 -4.48 4.07
C TYR A 17 -8.53 -5.80 4.34
N GLU A 18 -9.28 -6.27 3.35
CA GLU A 18 -10.06 -7.52 3.37
C GLU A 18 -9.59 -8.43 2.24
N LEU A 19 -8.83 -9.49 2.57
CA LEU A 19 -8.18 -10.36 1.57
C LEU A 19 -9.17 -10.99 0.59
N ASP A 20 -10.37 -11.35 1.04
CA ASP A 20 -11.42 -11.96 0.20
C ASP A 20 -11.88 -11.06 -0.95
N ARG A 21 -11.61 -9.75 -0.88
CA ARG A 21 -11.95 -8.76 -1.91
C ARG A 21 -10.76 -8.37 -2.78
N VAL A 22 -9.57 -8.87 -2.46
CA VAL A 22 -8.35 -8.62 -3.22
C VAL A 22 -8.23 -9.68 -4.33
N PRO A 23 -8.15 -9.28 -5.60
CA PRO A 23 -7.97 -10.20 -6.71
C PRO A 23 -6.54 -10.77 -6.76
N HIS A 24 -6.41 -11.99 -7.28
CA HIS A 24 -5.13 -12.56 -7.69
C HIS A 24 -4.68 -11.91 -9.00
N LEU A 25 -3.75 -10.96 -8.90
CA LEU A 25 -3.17 -10.28 -10.06
C LEU A 25 -1.73 -9.85 -9.80
N GLU A 26 -0.94 -9.77 -10.87
CA GLU A 26 0.35 -9.08 -10.86
C GLU A 26 0.12 -7.57 -10.89
N GLY A 27 0.83 -6.84 -10.03
CA GLY A 27 0.79 -5.40 -10.06
C GLY A 27 1.42 -4.73 -8.86
N ILE A 28 0.97 -3.50 -8.64
CA ILE A 28 1.49 -2.59 -7.62
C ILE A 28 0.37 -2.29 -6.65
N TYR A 29 0.71 -2.25 -5.37
CA TYR A 29 -0.25 -1.98 -4.30
C TYR A 29 0.31 -0.96 -3.31
N ILE A 30 -0.61 -0.34 -2.59
CA ILE A 30 -0.33 0.59 -1.49
C ILE A 30 -1.05 0.08 -0.25
N ILE A 31 -0.36 0.10 0.88
CA ILE A 31 -0.96 -0.01 2.22
C ILE A 31 -0.96 1.37 2.86
N GLY A 32 -2.10 1.77 3.40
CA GLY A 32 -2.26 3.02 4.14
C GLY A 32 -3.08 2.84 5.41
N ILE A 33 -3.16 3.91 6.20
CA ILE A 33 -3.94 3.96 7.44
C ILE A 33 -4.77 5.24 7.53
N THR A 34 -6.04 5.12 7.90
CA THR A 34 -6.94 6.25 8.15
C THR A 34 -6.80 6.75 9.59
N GLY A 35 -6.96 8.06 9.80
CA GLY A 35 -7.20 8.63 11.14
C GLY A 35 -5.96 8.73 12.04
N ARG A 36 -4.75 8.82 11.46
CA ARG A 36 -3.51 9.02 12.24
C ARG A 36 -3.47 10.41 12.89
N ASP A 37 -4.12 11.42 12.28
CA ASP A 37 -4.24 12.79 12.80
C ASP A 37 -5.70 13.22 12.85
N LYS A 38 -6.20 13.53 14.04
CA LYS A 38 -7.59 13.99 14.31
C LYS A 38 -7.77 15.51 14.15
N SER A 39 -6.95 16.16 13.34
CA SER A 39 -7.13 17.58 13.04
C SER A 39 -7.43 17.74 11.55
N ASP A 40 -8.63 18.25 11.27
CA ASP A 40 -9.15 18.67 9.96
C ASP A 40 -9.82 17.59 9.10
N SER A 41 -11.08 17.31 9.44
CA SER A 41 -12.26 17.26 8.55
C SER A 41 -12.24 16.56 7.18
N TYR A 42 -11.30 15.68 6.87
CA TYR A 42 -11.44 14.57 5.92
C TYR A 42 -10.50 13.47 6.43
N GLU A 43 -10.93 12.21 6.53
CA GLU A 43 -10.04 11.11 6.92
C GLU A 43 -8.98 10.89 5.83
N GLU A 44 -7.91 11.68 5.86
CA GLU A 44 -6.79 11.50 4.95
C GLU A 44 -6.10 10.18 5.31
N THR A 45 -6.05 9.29 4.32
CA THR A 45 -5.37 7.99 4.48
C THR A 45 -3.90 8.19 4.19
N ASN A 46 -3.07 8.04 5.23
CA ASN A 46 -1.63 8.16 5.11
C ASN A 46 -1.05 6.93 4.42
N VAL A 47 -0.22 7.15 3.40
CA VAL A 47 0.47 6.06 2.69
C VAL A 47 1.65 5.58 3.51
N LEU A 48 1.64 4.30 3.86
CA LEU A 48 2.64 3.68 4.72
C LEU A 48 3.66 2.85 3.94
N TYR A 49 3.19 2.18 2.88
CA TYR A 49 4.00 1.25 2.12
C TYR A 49 3.50 1.13 0.68
N VAL A 50 4.44 1.00 -0.25
CA VAL A 50 4.22 0.69 -1.67
C VAL A 50 4.98 -0.60 -1.98
N GLY A 51 4.33 -1.55 -2.66
CA GLY A 51 4.96 -2.79 -3.07
C GLY A 51 4.58 -3.19 -4.49
N ARG A 52 5.46 -3.96 -5.14
CA ARG A 52 5.18 -4.66 -6.40
C ARG A 52 5.20 -6.17 -6.15
N THR A 53 4.33 -6.90 -6.81
CA THR A 53 4.22 -8.36 -6.64
C THR A 53 3.60 -9.01 -7.87
N ASN A 54 3.93 -10.27 -8.12
CA ASN A 54 3.26 -11.11 -9.12
C ASN A 54 1.86 -11.58 -8.68
N ASP A 55 1.53 -11.46 -7.40
CA ASP A 55 0.21 -11.75 -6.85
C ASP A 55 -0.06 -10.83 -5.65
N VAL A 56 -0.95 -9.85 -5.84
CA VAL A 56 -1.36 -8.89 -4.81
C VAL A 56 -2.14 -9.56 -3.68
N HIS A 57 -3.02 -10.52 -3.98
CA HIS A 57 -3.75 -11.26 -2.95
C HIS A 57 -2.79 -12.01 -2.03
N ARG A 58 -1.89 -12.81 -2.62
CA ARG A 58 -0.88 -13.56 -1.87
C ARG A 58 -0.02 -12.63 -1.01
N ARG A 59 0.50 -11.55 -1.60
CA ARG A 59 1.43 -10.64 -0.91
C ARG A 59 0.77 -9.88 0.24
N LEU A 60 -0.47 -9.42 0.08
CA LEU A 60 -1.23 -8.85 1.19
C LEU A 60 -1.50 -9.89 2.28
N GLY A 61 -1.77 -11.15 1.91
CA GLY A 61 -1.87 -12.24 2.88
C GLY A 61 -0.58 -12.46 3.68
N GLU A 62 0.58 -12.37 3.03
CA GLU A 62 1.88 -12.54 3.67
C GLU A 62 2.20 -11.46 4.70
N HIS A 63 1.79 -10.20 4.46
CA HIS A 63 1.94 -9.11 5.43
C HIS A 63 1.25 -9.40 6.77
N THR A 64 0.26 -10.31 6.81
CA THR A 64 -0.41 -10.72 8.05
C THR A 64 0.35 -11.79 8.85
N ARG A 65 1.45 -12.33 8.31
CA ARG A 65 2.15 -13.52 8.87
C ARG A 65 3.68 -13.37 8.94
N GLN A 66 4.27 -12.57 8.07
CA GLN A 66 5.72 -12.34 8.01
C GLN A 66 6.19 -11.33 9.07
N ASN A 67 7.50 -11.02 9.09
CA ASN A 67 8.19 -10.28 10.16
C ASN A 67 9.01 -9.08 9.66
N LEU A 68 8.69 -8.51 8.50
CA LEU A 68 9.20 -7.19 8.12
C LEU A 68 8.50 -6.12 8.96
N LYS A 69 9.08 -4.92 9.08
CA LYS A 69 8.49 -3.84 9.89
C LYS A 69 7.05 -3.48 9.49
N ILE A 70 6.75 -3.50 8.19
CA ILE A 70 5.37 -3.30 7.70
C ILE A 70 4.45 -4.45 8.12
N ASP A 71 4.94 -5.68 8.13
CA ASP A 71 4.17 -6.87 8.53
C ASP A 71 3.83 -6.80 10.01
N GLU A 72 4.80 -6.43 10.85
CA GLU A 72 4.58 -6.19 12.28
C GLU A 72 3.53 -5.10 12.50
N PHE A 73 3.60 -3.99 11.74
CA PHE A 73 2.58 -2.95 11.82
C PHE A 73 1.19 -3.47 11.42
N VAL A 74 1.08 -4.18 10.29
CA VAL A 74 -0.19 -4.74 9.80
C VAL A 74 -0.78 -5.71 10.83
N LYS A 75 0.03 -6.64 11.37
CA LYS A 75 -0.37 -7.56 12.44
C LYS A 75 -0.90 -6.81 13.66
N ASN A 76 -0.19 -5.79 14.13
CA ASN A 76 -0.60 -4.98 15.26
C ASN A 76 -1.95 -4.28 15.03
N GLN A 77 -2.23 -3.79 13.82
CA GLN A 77 -3.54 -3.21 13.50
C GLN A 77 -4.65 -4.28 13.51
N PHE A 78 -4.40 -5.46 12.95
CA PHE A 78 -5.36 -6.57 13.03
C PHE A 78 -5.64 -7.00 14.48
N GLU A 79 -4.63 -7.04 15.33
CA GLU A 79 -4.80 -7.34 16.76
C GLU A 79 -5.59 -6.24 17.49
N LYS A 80 -5.23 -4.97 17.26
CA LYS A 80 -5.79 -3.81 17.96
C LYS A 80 -7.25 -3.52 17.60
N ASN A 81 -7.59 -3.51 16.32
CA ASN A 81 -8.90 -3.06 15.84
C ASN A 81 -9.47 -3.93 14.71
N LYS A 82 -8.97 -5.15 14.52
CA LYS A 82 -9.35 -6.03 13.40
C LYS A 82 -9.04 -5.43 12.02
N GLY A 83 -8.06 -4.54 11.93
CA GLY A 83 -7.65 -3.91 10.67
C GLY A 83 -8.62 -2.84 10.16
N ARG A 84 -9.53 -2.34 11.02
CA ARG A 84 -10.56 -1.36 10.65
C ARG A 84 -10.02 -0.06 10.07
N ASP A 85 -8.80 0.32 10.44
CA ASP A 85 -8.14 1.55 9.97
C ASP A 85 -7.20 1.29 8.79
N LEU A 86 -6.91 0.01 8.48
CA LEU A 86 -6.06 -0.32 7.35
C LEU A 86 -6.81 -0.13 6.04
N ARG A 87 -6.12 0.46 5.07
CA ARG A 87 -6.62 0.64 3.70
C ARG A 87 -5.60 0.13 2.70
N VAL A 88 -6.10 -0.32 1.57
CA VAL A 88 -5.29 -0.79 0.44
C VAL A 88 -5.79 -0.21 -0.88
N LYS A 89 -4.86 -0.01 -1.80
CA LYS A 89 -5.14 0.22 -3.23
C LYS A 89 -4.25 -0.69 -4.05
N TRP A 90 -4.71 -1.07 -5.23
CA TRP A 90 -3.91 -1.81 -6.18
C TRP A 90 -4.33 -1.51 -7.62
N ILE A 91 -3.41 -1.75 -8.54
CA ILE A 91 -3.68 -1.79 -9.98
C ILE A 91 -2.93 -2.98 -10.59
N GLU A 92 -3.53 -3.59 -11.61
CA GLU A 92 -2.83 -4.56 -12.45
C GLU A 92 -1.76 -3.83 -13.27
N GLU A 93 -0.53 -4.33 -13.19
CA GLU A 93 0.62 -3.82 -13.94
C GLU A 93 1.60 -4.96 -14.18
N LYS A 94 1.50 -5.60 -15.34
CA LYS A 94 2.32 -6.75 -15.76
C LYS A 94 3.70 -6.36 -16.29
N ASN A 95 3.99 -5.07 -16.36
CA ASN A 95 5.15 -4.57 -17.10
C ASN A 95 6.44 -4.69 -16.27
N ASP A 96 7.45 -5.34 -16.86
CA ASP A 96 8.73 -5.68 -16.25
C ASP A 96 9.82 -4.63 -16.46
N ASP A 97 9.60 -3.67 -17.37
CA ASP A 97 10.51 -2.55 -17.65
C ASP A 97 10.75 -1.62 -16.45
N HIS A 98 9.97 -1.74 -15.37
CA HIS A 98 10.04 -0.88 -14.20
C HIS A 98 10.30 -1.66 -12.91
N THR A 99 11.30 -1.20 -12.19
CA THR A 99 11.68 -1.68 -10.86
C THR A 99 10.69 -1.22 -9.79
N GLU A 100 10.58 -1.98 -8.70
CA GLU A 100 9.79 -1.55 -7.53
C GLU A 100 10.26 -0.19 -6.99
N LYS A 101 11.57 0.07 -7.02
CA LYS A 101 12.17 1.34 -6.61
C LYS A 101 11.62 2.53 -7.40
N GLU A 102 11.49 2.39 -8.72
CA GLU A 102 10.92 3.46 -9.55
C GLU A 102 9.48 3.80 -9.15
N TYR A 103 8.67 2.80 -8.79
CA TYR A 103 7.32 3.03 -8.28
C TYR A 103 7.32 3.70 -6.91
N ILE A 104 8.18 3.26 -5.98
CA ILE A 104 8.33 3.87 -4.66
C ILE A 104 8.73 5.34 -4.79
N ASP A 105 9.77 5.65 -5.59
CA ASP A 105 10.27 7.01 -5.80
C ASP A 105 9.21 7.89 -6.47
N CYS A 106 8.49 7.34 -7.45
CA CYS A 106 7.41 8.03 -8.14
C CYS A 106 6.22 8.37 -7.23
N ILE A 107 5.82 7.44 -6.35
CA ILE A 107 4.76 7.68 -5.35
C ILE A 107 5.23 8.70 -4.32
N ALA A 108 6.44 8.55 -3.77
CA ALA A 108 7.00 9.46 -2.78
C ALA A 108 7.08 10.90 -3.30
N LYS A 109 7.53 11.09 -4.55
CA LYS A 109 7.57 12.40 -5.21
C LYS A 109 6.18 13.04 -5.34
N LYS A 110 5.13 12.24 -5.60
CA LYS A 110 3.75 12.73 -5.74
C LYS A 110 3.10 13.04 -4.40
N LEU A 111 3.44 12.30 -3.35
CA LEU A 111 2.95 12.52 -1.98
C LEU A 111 3.68 13.69 -1.27
N GLY A 112 4.89 14.03 -1.71
CA GLY A 112 5.75 15.00 -1.01
C GLY A 112 6.48 14.42 0.20
N TYR A 113 6.32 13.12 0.47
CA TYR A 113 7.02 12.39 1.54
C TYR A 113 7.33 10.94 1.12
N SER A 114 8.32 10.33 1.78
CA SER A 114 8.60 8.90 1.59
C SER A 114 7.73 8.05 2.52
N PRO A 115 7.05 7.00 2.01
CA PRO A 115 6.28 6.10 2.87
C PRO A 115 7.18 5.46 3.95
N GLU A 116 6.71 5.51 5.20
CA GLU A 116 7.48 5.17 6.41
C GLU A 116 8.14 3.78 6.36
N TYR A 117 7.45 2.80 5.77
CA TYR A 117 7.92 1.40 5.76
C TYR A 117 8.64 0.99 4.47
N ASN A 118 8.78 1.89 3.49
CA ASN A 118 9.68 1.67 2.35
C ASN A 118 11.11 2.07 2.73
N ILE A 119 11.72 1.28 3.63
CA ILE A 119 13.05 1.53 4.17
C ILE A 119 14.09 1.40 3.06
N ARG A 120 14.78 2.50 2.75
CA ARG A 120 15.95 2.49 1.87
C ARG A 120 17.11 1.84 2.64
N ARG A 121 17.66 0.74 2.10
CA ARG A 121 18.94 0.19 2.55
C ARG A 121 20.07 0.86 1.80
#